data_AF-A0A6J4HAN1-F1
#
_entry.id   AF-A0A6J4HAN1-F1
#
_cell.length_a   1.000
_cell.length_b   1.000
_cell.length_c   1.000
_cell.angle_alpha   90.00
_cell.angle_beta   90.00
_cell.angle_gamma   90.00
#
_symmetry.space_group_name_H-M   'P 1'
#
loop_
_entity.id
_entity.type
_entity.pdbx_description
1 polymer ?
#
loop_
_entity_poly.entity_id
_entity_poly.type
_entity_poly.pdbx_seq_one_letter_code
_entity_poly.pdbx_strand_id
1 'polypeptide(L)'
;MRTLDALDAHARSLALSGTSWIDPYWDEAAGLLWMITKEPHPTNVPPGTPVHVVRDTLWYAIGLLLRNGPGDHPRALCAIDSSLRTQLDAPGTPHHGTFKRSPEEPEPPAESVVWKHFDPNWREFVGTLFAIILEDFPDALPAELLAGMEHSLRLAAEGTLQRNVTPAYTNIALMSAFLLRYCGDRFGNPAWIEAAEKLAEGVYALYQVDQTFPEYNSPTYYGVNLFALALWRSYSASPVLRRTGEEMEAGCWRDVARFYHAGLRNLCGPFDRSYGMDMTRYAAIVGMWIWASVGEERAPFPDWRREFGHTNDFCMAPTVAHVGARVPDDVLPHLLAFRGERQVERVIATDPRRVATAWLSERLIAGAEDAGGSKKPSYQYHPATAHWRCPDGSVGWLRLTHSVPVDARADAGRLEIWSSSAGDEGEYAFQIFVPSVSAAQLSHDYWSLPGLIVRIAADAEGPELAENDGILEVRYRHPAGRRARFVLRLEASA
;
A
#
# COMPACT_ATOMS: atom_id res chain seq x y z
N MET A 1 1.25 25.08 -16.94
CA MET A 1 0.89 24.39 -15.69
C MET A 1 -0.20 23.36 -15.97
N ARG A 2 0.00 22.10 -15.54
CA ARG A 2 -1.03 21.06 -15.65
C ARG A 2 -2.12 21.34 -14.62
N THR A 3 -3.39 21.43 -15.05
CA THR A 3 -4.55 21.70 -14.18
C THR A 3 -5.52 20.53 -14.23
N LEU A 4 -6.57 20.56 -13.40
CA LEU A 4 -7.66 19.58 -13.45
C LEU A 4 -8.29 19.43 -14.85
N ASP A 5 -8.30 20.47 -15.67
CA ASP A 5 -8.84 20.42 -17.04
C ASP A 5 -8.01 19.56 -18.01
N ALA A 6 -6.74 19.31 -17.67
CA ALA A 6 -5.86 18.46 -18.46
C ALA A 6 -5.96 16.97 -18.09
N LEU A 7 -6.72 16.63 -17.05
CA LEU A 7 -6.94 15.25 -16.62
C LEU A 7 -8.19 14.66 -17.31
N ASP A 8 -8.17 13.35 -17.59
CA ASP A 8 -9.38 12.65 -18.01
C ASP A 8 -10.45 12.66 -16.90
N ALA A 9 -11.68 12.28 -17.23
CA ALA A 9 -12.81 12.38 -16.31
C ALA A 9 -12.62 11.58 -15.01
N HIS A 10 -11.97 10.42 -15.04
CA HIS A 10 -11.79 9.55 -13.88
C HIS A 10 -10.67 10.07 -12.97
N ALA A 11 -9.52 10.43 -13.55
CA ALA A 11 -8.43 11.06 -12.82
C ALA A 11 -8.87 12.41 -12.22
N ARG A 12 -9.62 13.22 -12.97
CA ARG A 12 -10.17 14.49 -12.50
C ARG A 12 -11.12 14.31 -11.31
N SER A 13 -12.00 13.31 -11.39
CA SER A 13 -12.90 12.94 -10.28
C SER A 13 -12.12 12.54 -9.04
N LEU A 14 -11.11 11.68 -9.18
CA LEU A 14 -10.26 11.27 -8.06
C LEU A 14 -9.54 12.46 -7.41
N ALA A 15 -8.93 13.34 -8.22
CA ALA A 15 -8.24 14.53 -7.71
C ALA A 15 -9.19 15.44 -6.94
N LEU A 16 -10.35 15.76 -7.52
CA LEU A 16 -11.35 16.63 -6.90
C LEU A 16 -11.89 16.05 -5.60
N SER A 17 -12.28 14.76 -5.61
CA SER A 17 -12.80 14.08 -4.43
C SER A 17 -11.75 14.00 -3.32
N GLY A 18 -10.52 13.63 -3.66
CA GLY A 18 -9.39 13.59 -2.73
C GLY A 18 -9.11 14.94 -2.10
N THR A 19 -8.86 15.99 -2.92
CA THR A 19 -8.55 17.32 -2.39
C THR A 19 -9.70 17.89 -1.54
N SER A 20 -10.95 17.70 -1.96
CA SER A 20 -12.11 18.19 -1.20
C SER A 20 -12.29 17.47 0.14
N TRP A 21 -11.95 16.18 0.19
CA TRP A 21 -11.98 15.41 1.43
C TRP A 21 -10.86 15.81 2.39
N ILE A 22 -9.70 16.23 1.88
CA ILE A 22 -8.57 16.69 2.69
C ILE A 22 -8.77 18.12 3.25
N ASP A 23 -9.51 18.99 2.54
CA ASP A 23 -9.70 20.40 2.92
C ASP A 23 -10.04 20.66 4.41
N PRO A 24 -10.93 19.88 5.08
CA PRO A 24 -11.29 20.11 6.47
C PRO A 24 -10.16 19.85 7.47
N TYR A 25 -9.08 19.18 7.07
CA TYR A 25 -7.95 18.84 7.93
C TYR A 25 -6.84 19.90 7.91
N TRP A 26 -6.97 20.93 7.08
CA TRP A 26 -5.99 22.02 6.98
C TRP A 26 -5.99 22.90 8.23
N ASP A 27 -4.83 23.04 8.87
CA ASP A 27 -4.57 24.06 9.88
C ASP A 27 -3.93 25.30 9.26
N GLU A 28 -4.69 26.37 9.16
CA GLU A 28 -4.23 27.67 8.65
C GLU A 28 -3.09 28.26 9.48
N ALA A 29 -3.00 27.94 10.78
CA ALA A 29 -1.97 28.47 11.67
C ALA A 29 -0.64 27.73 11.54
N ALA A 30 -0.67 26.40 11.43
CA ALA A 30 0.53 25.59 11.26
C ALA A 30 1.00 25.55 9.80
N GLY A 31 0.10 25.76 8.85
CA GLY A 31 0.38 25.52 7.43
C GLY A 31 0.56 24.03 7.12
N LEU A 32 -0.09 23.16 7.90
CA LEU A 32 0.02 21.70 7.81
C LEU A 32 -1.35 21.06 8.03
N LEU A 33 -1.51 19.81 7.60
CA LEU A 33 -2.69 19.01 7.90
C LEU A 33 -2.62 18.43 9.32
N TRP A 34 -3.72 18.50 10.06
CA TRP A 34 -3.94 17.68 11.25
C TRP A 34 -3.92 16.19 10.89
N MET A 35 -3.49 15.34 11.81
CA MET A 35 -3.55 13.88 11.67
C MET A 35 -4.96 13.41 11.31
N ILE A 36 -5.07 12.70 10.19
CA ILE A 36 -6.34 12.34 9.56
C ILE A 36 -6.84 10.96 10.00
N THR A 37 -5.91 10.07 10.38
CA THR A 37 -6.23 8.70 10.78
C THR A 37 -6.45 8.59 12.29
N LYS A 38 -7.40 7.72 12.67
CA LYS A 38 -7.60 7.27 14.06
C LYS A 38 -6.69 6.09 14.43
N GLU A 39 -6.05 5.48 13.43
CA GLU A 39 -5.08 4.41 13.65
C GLU A 39 -3.79 4.99 14.26
N PRO A 40 -3.05 4.20 15.05
CA PRO A 40 -1.76 4.65 15.59
C PRO A 40 -0.81 5.00 14.44
N HIS A 41 -0.64 6.29 14.18
CA HIS A 41 0.45 6.74 13.33
C HIS A 41 1.74 6.58 14.12
N PRO A 42 2.82 6.02 13.55
CA PRO A 42 4.07 5.81 14.27
C PRO A 42 4.77 7.15 14.48
N THR A 43 4.28 7.97 15.39
CA THR A 43 4.92 9.20 15.85
C THR A 43 5.51 8.98 17.24
N ASN A 44 6.59 9.69 17.57
CA ASN A 44 7.17 9.69 18.92
C ASN A 44 6.55 10.72 19.85
N VAL A 45 5.27 11.01 19.68
CA VAL A 45 4.53 11.86 20.61
C VAL A 45 3.75 11.00 21.60
N PRO A 46 3.45 11.52 22.80
CA PRO A 46 2.54 10.84 23.72
C PRO A 46 1.18 10.55 23.06
N PRO A 47 0.55 9.38 23.33
CA PRO A 47 -0.80 9.09 22.85
C PRO A 47 -1.80 10.18 23.26
N GLY A 48 -2.66 10.58 22.32
CA GLY A 48 -3.67 11.63 22.54
C GLY A 48 -3.16 13.07 22.31
N THR A 49 -1.88 13.27 22.01
CA THR A 49 -1.37 14.56 21.55
C THR A 49 -1.81 14.83 20.12
N PRO A 50 -2.49 15.96 19.83
CA PRO A 50 -2.75 16.39 18.46
C PRO A 50 -1.43 16.61 17.71
N VAL A 51 -1.33 16.07 16.50
CA VAL A 51 -0.12 16.17 15.67
C VAL A 51 -0.46 16.48 14.23
N HIS A 52 0.48 17.13 13.54
CA HIS A 52 0.39 17.41 12.11
C HIS A 52 1.13 16.35 11.28
N VAL A 53 0.74 16.18 10.02
CA VAL A 53 1.36 15.20 9.10
C VAL A 53 2.10 15.90 7.96
N VAL A 54 3.43 15.74 7.93
CA VAL A 54 4.29 16.44 6.96
C VAL A 54 4.10 15.91 5.54
N ARG A 55 4.25 14.61 5.33
CA ARG A 55 4.17 13.98 4.01
C ARG A 55 2.80 14.22 3.35
N ASP A 56 1.75 13.99 4.11
CA ASP A 56 0.37 14.05 3.62
C ASP A 56 -0.01 15.50 3.25
N THR A 57 0.56 16.49 3.94
CA THR A 57 0.45 17.92 3.58
C THR A 57 0.98 18.21 2.17
N LEU A 58 2.04 17.54 1.71
CA LEU A 58 2.56 17.74 0.36
C LEU A 58 1.72 17.06 -0.72
N TRP A 59 1.06 15.94 -0.42
CA TRP A 59 0.06 15.39 -1.33
C TRP A 59 -1.13 16.35 -1.51
N TYR A 60 -1.53 17.03 -0.43
CA TYR A 60 -2.55 18.07 -0.49
C TYR A 60 -2.09 19.30 -1.28
N ALA A 61 -0.84 19.74 -1.12
CA ALA A 61 -0.28 20.85 -1.90
C ALA A 61 -0.39 20.61 -3.42
N ILE A 62 -0.11 19.38 -3.89
CA ILE A 62 -0.31 19.02 -5.31
C ILE A 62 -1.80 19.14 -5.70
N GLY A 63 -2.71 18.69 -4.83
CA GLY A 63 -4.15 18.83 -5.07
C GLY A 63 -4.61 20.28 -5.17
N LEU A 64 -4.10 21.15 -4.31
CA LEU A 64 -4.36 22.59 -4.34
C LEU A 64 -3.82 23.23 -5.63
N LEU A 65 -2.59 22.92 -6.03
CA LEU A 65 -1.99 23.43 -7.27
C LEU A 65 -2.74 22.96 -8.52
N LEU A 66 -3.22 21.71 -8.50
CA LEU A 66 -4.06 21.15 -9.57
C LEU A 66 -5.43 21.84 -9.66
N ARG A 67 -6.10 21.98 -8.51
CA ARG A 67 -7.45 22.56 -8.40
C ARG A 67 -7.44 24.05 -8.73
N ASN A 68 -6.42 24.77 -8.26
CA ASN A 68 -6.17 26.19 -8.52
C ASN A 68 -7.43 27.07 -8.31
N GLY A 69 -8.21 26.75 -7.28
CA GLY A 69 -9.38 27.51 -6.85
C GLY A 69 -9.03 28.71 -5.98
N PRO A 70 -10.04 29.51 -5.56
CA PRO A 70 -9.83 30.64 -4.68
C PRO A 70 -9.15 30.23 -3.37
N GLY A 71 -7.97 30.80 -3.09
CA GLY A 71 -7.18 30.51 -1.88
C GLY A 71 -6.26 29.30 -1.96
N ASP A 72 -6.37 28.47 -3.00
CA ASP A 72 -5.55 27.25 -3.11
C ASP A 72 -4.06 27.56 -3.28
N HIS A 73 -3.73 28.55 -4.11
CA HIS A 73 -2.34 28.91 -4.39
C HIS A 73 -1.54 29.35 -3.15
N PRO A 74 -1.97 30.37 -2.37
CA PRO A 74 -1.25 30.76 -1.15
C PRO A 74 -1.20 29.62 -0.11
N ARG A 75 -2.26 28.80 -0.03
CA ARG A 75 -2.30 27.63 0.85
C ARG A 75 -1.26 26.57 0.44
N ALA A 76 -1.12 26.29 -0.85
CA ALA A 76 -0.13 25.35 -1.36
C ALA A 76 1.30 25.83 -1.08
N LEU A 77 1.58 27.12 -1.24
CA LEU A 77 2.88 27.70 -0.91
C LEU A 77 3.19 27.59 0.58
N CYS A 78 2.20 27.85 1.44
CA CYS A 78 2.33 27.68 2.89
C CYS A 78 2.60 26.23 3.27
N ALA A 79 1.87 25.28 2.67
CA ALA A 79 2.06 23.85 2.88
C ALA A 79 3.49 23.39 2.52
N ILE A 80 4.02 23.86 1.39
CA ILE A 80 5.39 23.54 0.94
C ILE A 80 6.42 24.15 1.90
N ASP A 81 6.28 25.44 2.25
CA ASP A 81 7.21 26.13 3.15
C ASP A 81 7.24 25.49 4.55
N SER A 82 6.08 25.24 5.14
CA SER A 82 5.97 24.58 6.45
C SER A 82 6.57 23.18 6.42
N SER A 83 6.39 22.42 5.34
CA SER A 83 6.99 21.09 5.20
C SER A 83 8.52 21.14 5.10
N LEU A 84 9.08 22.11 4.36
CA LEU A 84 10.54 22.29 4.23
C LEU A 84 11.21 22.51 5.59
N ARG A 85 10.57 23.27 6.49
CA ARG A 85 11.10 23.57 7.84
C ARG A 85 11.22 22.34 8.75
N THR A 86 10.66 21.21 8.35
CA THR A 86 10.73 19.95 9.11
C THR A 86 11.83 19.00 8.63
N GLN A 87 12.60 19.38 7.60
CA GLN A 87 13.70 18.57 7.10
C GLN A 87 14.90 18.61 8.08
N LEU A 88 15.54 17.47 8.24
CA LEU A 88 16.69 17.29 9.11
C LEU A 88 17.99 17.46 8.32
N ASP A 89 18.65 18.60 8.48
CA ASP A 89 20.00 18.83 7.95
C ASP A 89 21.06 18.39 8.99
N ALA A 90 21.38 17.09 8.96
CA ALA A 90 22.36 16.50 9.88
C ALA A 90 23.41 15.64 9.15
N PRO A 91 24.37 16.24 8.42
CA PRO A 91 25.31 15.51 7.58
C PRO A 91 26.03 14.37 8.30
N GLY A 92 26.11 13.21 7.66
CA GLY A 92 26.76 12.01 8.21
C GLY A 92 25.89 11.17 9.14
N THR A 93 24.71 11.65 9.55
CA THR A 93 23.78 10.85 10.37
C THR A 93 22.81 10.03 9.50
N PRO A 94 22.24 8.91 10.02
CA PRO A 94 21.23 8.14 9.30
C PRO A 94 19.93 8.92 8.97
N HIS A 95 19.66 10.03 9.67
CA HIS A 95 18.48 10.87 9.49
C HIS A 95 18.75 12.10 8.63
N HIS A 96 19.97 12.29 8.09
CA HIS A 96 20.26 13.37 7.16
C HIS A 96 19.28 13.37 5.97
N GLY A 97 18.77 14.55 5.64
CA GLY A 97 17.90 14.82 4.51
C GLY A 97 16.50 14.24 4.62
N THR A 98 16.17 13.45 5.66
CA THR A 98 14.79 13.01 5.91
C THR A 98 14.00 14.12 6.60
N PHE A 99 12.70 13.88 6.77
CA PHE A 99 11.79 14.82 7.41
C PHE A 99 11.26 14.22 8.69
N LYS A 100 10.93 15.08 9.66
CA LYS A 100 10.11 14.63 10.79
C LYS A 100 8.77 14.12 10.25
N ARG A 101 8.19 13.12 10.91
CA ARG A 101 6.85 12.64 10.53
C ARG A 101 5.78 13.67 10.87
N SER A 102 6.03 14.37 11.98
CA SER A 102 5.24 15.44 12.57
C SER A 102 6.21 16.50 13.14
N PRO A 103 5.93 17.81 13.01
CA PRO A 103 6.75 18.85 13.62
C PRO A 103 6.78 18.77 15.17
N GLU A 104 5.76 18.16 15.78
CA GLU A 104 5.68 17.91 17.23
C GLU A 104 6.65 16.82 17.71
N GLU A 105 7.25 16.03 16.81
CA GLU A 105 8.26 15.06 17.21
C GLU A 105 9.53 15.77 17.73
N PRO A 106 10.15 15.23 18.81
CA PRO A 106 11.43 15.74 19.26
C PRO A 106 12.49 15.53 18.18
N GLU A 107 13.54 16.35 18.19
CA GLU A 107 14.71 16.09 17.37
C GLU A 107 15.27 14.69 17.66
N PRO A 108 15.73 13.94 16.63
CA PRO A 108 16.41 12.68 16.88
C PRO A 108 17.63 12.88 17.79
N PRO A 109 17.82 12.03 18.82
CA PRO A 109 19.00 12.13 19.67
C PRO A 109 20.27 11.75 18.88
N ALA A 110 21.45 12.08 19.42
CA ALA A 110 22.74 11.75 18.79
C ALA A 110 22.85 10.25 18.42
N GLU A 111 22.43 9.37 19.33
CA GLU A 111 22.27 7.93 19.07
C GLU A 111 20.84 7.61 18.60
N SER A 112 20.49 8.12 17.42
CA SER A 112 19.16 7.92 16.83
C SER A 112 18.94 6.45 16.42
N VAL A 113 17.72 5.94 16.63
CA VAL A 113 17.32 4.57 16.27
C VAL A 113 16.30 4.68 15.15
N VAL A 114 16.60 4.06 14.00
CA VAL A 114 15.72 4.04 12.82
C VAL A 114 14.36 3.44 13.19
N TRP A 115 13.27 3.96 12.61
CA TRP A 115 11.85 3.58 12.82
C TRP A 115 11.27 3.96 14.18
N LYS A 116 12.13 4.07 15.20
CA LYS A 116 11.79 4.67 16.48
C LYS A 116 11.89 6.19 16.36
N HIS A 117 13.10 6.75 16.41
CA HIS A 117 13.34 8.20 16.51
C HIS A 117 13.01 8.99 15.24
N PHE A 118 13.08 8.36 14.07
CA PHE A 118 12.76 8.95 12.78
C PHE A 118 12.41 7.86 11.77
N ASP A 119 11.76 8.24 10.67
CA ASP A 119 11.55 7.36 9.52
C ASP A 119 12.37 7.86 8.32
N PRO A 120 13.34 7.07 7.82
CA PRO A 120 14.15 7.47 6.67
C PRO A 120 13.38 7.47 5.34
N ASN A 121 12.26 6.74 5.23
CA ASN A 121 11.46 6.67 4.00
C ASN A 121 10.76 8.01 3.69
N TRP A 122 10.56 8.85 4.71
CA TRP A 122 9.98 10.19 4.51
C TRP A 122 10.80 11.02 3.53
N ARG A 123 12.12 10.79 3.48
CA ARG A 123 13.01 11.38 2.49
C ARG A 123 12.57 11.09 1.05
N GLU A 124 12.38 9.82 0.73
CA GLU A 124 11.94 9.40 -0.60
C GLU A 124 10.51 9.89 -0.90
N PHE A 125 9.59 9.76 0.05
CA PHE A 125 8.21 10.25 -0.14
C PHE A 125 8.16 11.75 -0.37
N VAL A 126 8.79 12.56 0.47
CA VAL A 126 8.75 14.02 0.33
C VAL A 126 9.57 14.50 -0.88
N GLY A 127 10.78 13.98 -1.06
CA GLY A 127 11.66 14.38 -2.16
C GLY A 127 11.03 14.13 -3.54
N THR A 128 10.34 13.00 -3.71
CA THR A 128 9.62 12.72 -4.97
C THR A 128 8.46 13.69 -5.23
N LEU A 129 7.76 14.16 -4.20
CA LEU A 129 6.70 15.17 -4.35
C LEU A 129 7.27 16.55 -4.71
N PHE A 130 8.41 16.93 -4.12
CA PHE A 130 9.10 18.16 -4.53
C PHE A 130 9.57 18.10 -5.99
N ALA A 131 10.04 16.94 -6.46
CA ALA A 131 10.35 16.77 -7.88
C ALA A 131 9.13 17.02 -8.77
N ILE A 132 7.96 16.44 -8.45
CA ILE A 132 6.71 16.71 -9.17
C ILE A 132 6.38 18.21 -9.16
N ILE A 133 6.42 18.85 -7.99
CA ILE A 133 6.04 20.25 -7.83
C ILE A 133 6.95 21.18 -8.67
N LEU A 134 8.26 20.94 -8.64
CA LEU A 134 9.24 21.73 -9.41
C LEU A 134 9.10 21.56 -10.93
N GLU A 135 8.72 20.37 -11.40
CA GLU A 135 8.58 20.12 -12.84
C GLU A 135 7.25 20.62 -13.39
N ASP A 136 6.13 20.41 -12.69
CA ASP A 136 4.80 20.66 -13.24
C ASP A 136 4.18 22.01 -12.83
N PHE A 137 4.67 22.60 -11.74
CA PHE A 137 4.17 23.87 -11.19
C PHE A 137 5.25 24.94 -10.94
N PRO A 138 6.31 25.08 -11.79
CA PRO A 138 7.37 26.05 -11.53
C PRO A 138 6.87 27.50 -11.49
N ASP A 139 5.90 27.84 -12.36
CA ASP A 139 5.32 29.19 -12.44
C ASP A 139 4.51 29.57 -11.20
N ALA A 140 4.09 28.59 -10.39
CA ALA A 140 3.39 28.83 -9.15
C ALA A 140 4.34 29.19 -7.99
N LEU A 141 5.64 28.95 -8.12
CA LEU A 141 6.58 29.04 -7.01
C LEU A 141 7.30 30.40 -6.98
N PRO A 142 7.29 31.12 -5.85
CA PRO A 142 8.22 32.21 -5.62
C PRO A 142 9.68 31.71 -5.69
N ALA A 143 10.59 32.57 -6.16
CA ALA A 143 11.99 32.20 -6.36
C ALA A 143 12.67 31.65 -5.09
N GLU A 144 12.36 32.21 -3.92
CA GLU A 144 12.89 31.75 -2.64
C GLU A 144 12.43 30.33 -2.29
N LEU A 145 11.14 30.02 -2.53
CA LEU A 145 10.59 28.70 -2.24
C LEU A 145 11.14 27.64 -3.19
N LEU A 146 11.28 27.99 -4.48
CA LEU A 146 11.93 27.14 -5.46
C LEU A 146 13.37 26.81 -5.02
N ALA A 147 14.15 27.82 -4.61
CA ALA A 147 15.51 27.62 -4.13
C ALA A 147 15.57 26.76 -2.85
N GLY A 148 14.60 26.94 -1.94
CA GLY A 148 14.45 26.11 -0.73
C GLY A 148 14.17 24.65 -1.06
N MET A 149 13.27 24.38 -2.00
CA MET A 149 12.98 23.02 -2.48
C MET A 149 14.19 22.38 -3.16
N GLU A 150 14.94 23.13 -3.97
CA GLU A 150 16.17 22.62 -4.58
C GLU A 150 17.24 22.28 -3.56
N HIS A 151 17.43 23.13 -2.54
CA HIS A 151 18.33 22.82 -1.43
C HIS A 151 17.88 21.55 -0.69
N SER A 152 16.59 21.45 -0.39
CA SER A 152 16.00 20.28 0.26
C SER A 152 16.23 18.98 -0.51
N LEU A 153 16.11 19.03 -1.84
CA LEU A 153 16.40 17.89 -2.72
C LEU A 153 17.87 17.47 -2.72
N ARG A 154 18.81 18.41 -2.55
CA ARG A 154 20.23 18.07 -2.39
C ARG A 154 20.46 17.29 -1.10
N LEU A 155 19.95 17.77 0.03
CA LEU A 155 20.03 17.05 1.31
C LEU A 155 19.38 15.66 1.21
N ALA A 156 18.22 15.59 0.56
CA ALA A 156 17.52 14.32 0.34
C ALA A 156 18.37 13.35 -0.51
N ALA A 157 18.97 13.81 -1.61
CA ALA A 157 19.84 12.99 -2.45
C ALA A 157 21.11 12.53 -1.72
N GLU A 158 21.74 13.39 -0.93
CA GLU A 158 22.89 13.05 -0.08
C GLU A 158 22.54 11.96 0.92
N GLY A 159 21.43 12.13 1.64
CA GLY A 159 20.92 11.13 2.58
C GLY A 159 20.54 9.81 1.88
N THR A 160 19.93 9.85 0.69
CA THR A 160 19.56 8.65 -0.08
C THR A 160 20.79 7.91 -0.55
N LEU A 161 21.80 8.61 -1.06
CA LEU A 161 23.08 8.01 -1.46
C LEU A 161 23.76 7.33 -0.27
N GLN A 162 23.82 8.00 0.89
CA GLN A 162 24.43 7.43 2.10
C GLN A 162 23.65 6.21 2.60
N ARG A 163 22.31 6.25 2.57
CA ARG A 163 21.44 5.16 3.03
C ARG A 163 21.57 3.91 2.16
N ASN A 164 21.73 4.08 0.85
CA ASN A 164 21.99 3.02 -0.12
C ASN A 164 21.13 1.76 0.11
N VAL A 165 19.81 1.92 0.01
CA VAL A 165 18.84 0.83 0.25
C VAL A 165 19.05 -0.35 -0.70
N THR A 166 18.69 -1.55 -0.26
CA THR A 166 18.80 -2.74 -1.12
C THR A 166 17.74 -2.71 -2.22
N PRO A 167 18.03 -3.28 -3.41
CA PRO A 167 17.03 -3.39 -4.49
C PRO A 167 15.78 -4.19 -4.09
N ALA A 168 15.87 -5.10 -3.12
CA ALA A 168 14.74 -5.89 -2.63
C ALA A 168 13.72 -5.06 -1.84
N TYR A 169 14.05 -3.82 -1.43
CA TYR A 169 13.14 -2.95 -0.71
C TYR A 169 12.04 -2.31 -1.61
N THR A 170 11.92 -2.77 -2.86
CA THR A 170 10.79 -2.52 -3.77
C THR A 170 10.41 -1.03 -3.86
N ASN A 171 9.33 -0.55 -3.23
CA ASN A 171 8.84 0.82 -3.36
C ASN A 171 9.91 1.87 -3.00
N ILE A 172 10.62 1.70 -1.88
CA ILE A 172 11.66 2.65 -1.46
C ILE A 172 12.84 2.60 -2.44
N ALA A 173 13.23 1.42 -2.92
CA ALA A 173 14.30 1.30 -3.91
C ALA A 173 13.94 1.98 -5.25
N LEU A 174 12.70 1.82 -5.72
CA LEU A 174 12.18 2.51 -6.90
C LEU A 174 12.21 4.03 -6.72
N MET A 175 11.74 4.53 -5.57
CA MET A 175 11.71 5.97 -5.27
C MET A 175 13.11 6.55 -5.05
N SER A 176 14.02 5.84 -4.38
CA SER A 176 15.41 6.25 -4.18
C SER A 176 16.15 6.36 -5.52
N ALA A 177 15.98 5.39 -6.43
CA ALA A 177 16.59 5.45 -7.75
C ALA A 177 16.03 6.63 -8.56
N PHE A 178 14.72 6.90 -8.50
CA PHE A 178 14.14 8.08 -9.12
C PHE A 178 14.74 9.38 -8.54
N LEU A 179 14.72 9.53 -7.22
CA LEU A 179 15.16 10.73 -6.53
C LEU A 179 16.62 11.05 -6.83
N LEU A 180 17.51 10.05 -6.73
CA LEU A 180 18.92 10.20 -7.08
C LEU A 180 19.09 10.56 -8.55
N ARG A 181 18.33 9.92 -9.45
CA ARG A 181 18.43 10.21 -10.88
C ARG A 181 18.01 11.64 -11.20
N TYR A 182 16.84 12.05 -10.69
CA TYR A 182 16.29 13.38 -10.87
C TYR A 182 17.22 14.46 -10.32
N CYS A 183 17.70 14.31 -9.08
CA CYS A 183 18.66 15.24 -8.49
C CYS A 183 20.01 15.22 -9.24
N GLY A 184 20.47 14.06 -9.69
CA GLY A 184 21.69 13.91 -10.47
C GLY A 184 21.65 14.70 -11.77
N ASP A 185 20.56 14.58 -12.54
CA ASP A 185 20.34 15.35 -13.77
C ASP A 185 20.18 16.85 -13.45
N ARG A 186 19.34 17.20 -12.47
CA ARG A 186 19.02 18.60 -12.12
C ARG A 186 20.23 19.40 -11.60
N PHE A 187 21.12 18.75 -10.84
CA PHE A 187 22.27 19.39 -10.20
C PHE A 187 23.61 19.03 -10.84
N GLY A 188 23.62 18.26 -11.94
CA GLY A 188 24.82 17.86 -12.65
C GLY A 188 25.77 16.99 -11.81
N ASN A 189 25.22 16.10 -10.96
CA ASN A 189 26.01 15.24 -10.08
C ASN A 189 26.13 13.81 -10.65
N PRO A 190 27.29 13.44 -11.24
CA PRO A 190 27.47 12.13 -11.87
C PRO A 190 27.41 10.96 -10.89
N ALA A 191 27.81 11.15 -9.62
CA ALA A 191 27.76 10.09 -8.62
C ALA A 191 26.32 9.71 -8.26
N TRP A 192 25.40 10.68 -8.23
CA TRP A 192 23.98 10.40 -8.02
C TRP A 192 23.36 9.70 -9.23
N ILE A 193 23.74 10.08 -10.45
CA ILE A 193 23.29 9.41 -11.68
C ILE A 193 23.74 7.94 -11.69
N GLU A 194 25.03 7.68 -11.43
CA GLU A 194 25.58 6.31 -11.39
C GLU A 194 24.90 5.45 -10.33
N ALA A 195 24.75 5.97 -9.11
CA ALA A 195 24.08 5.25 -8.02
C ALA A 195 22.62 4.94 -8.35
N ALA A 196 21.91 5.88 -8.99
CA ALA A 196 20.54 5.69 -9.41
C ALA A 196 20.38 4.58 -10.46
N GLU A 197 21.21 4.61 -11.50
CA GLU A 197 21.17 3.61 -12.57
C GLU A 197 21.53 2.22 -12.04
N LYS A 198 22.57 2.13 -11.19
CA LYS A 198 22.94 0.88 -10.51
C LYS A 198 21.80 0.31 -9.66
N LEU A 199 21.12 1.15 -8.88
CA LEU A 199 19.98 0.71 -8.07
C LEU A 199 18.81 0.26 -8.96
N ALA A 200 18.49 1.03 -10.01
CA ALA A 200 17.43 0.68 -10.95
C ALA A 200 17.70 -0.64 -11.69
N GLU A 201 18.92 -0.87 -12.13
CA GLU A 201 19.36 -2.13 -12.72
C GLU A 201 19.26 -3.29 -11.72
N GLY A 202 19.63 -3.07 -10.46
CA GLY A 202 19.48 -4.07 -9.41
C GLY A 202 18.01 -4.44 -9.15
N VAL A 203 17.11 -3.46 -9.10
CA VAL A 203 15.67 -3.69 -8.92
C VAL A 203 15.12 -4.46 -10.12
N TYR A 204 15.47 -4.04 -11.33
CA TYR A 204 15.02 -4.70 -12.54
C TYR A 204 15.57 -6.11 -12.67
N ALA A 205 16.84 -6.35 -12.31
CA ALA A 205 17.44 -7.69 -12.32
C ALA A 205 16.71 -8.63 -11.36
N LEU A 206 16.37 -8.18 -10.15
CA LEU A 206 15.56 -8.97 -9.21
C LEU A 206 14.16 -9.24 -9.77
N TYR A 207 13.51 -8.20 -10.31
CA TYR A 207 12.20 -8.34 -10.94
C TYR A 207 12.24 -9.36 -12.08
N GLN A 208 13.28 -9.38 -12.92
CA GLN A 208 13.37 -10.25 -14.08
C GLN A 208 13.42 -11.75 -13.73
N VAL A 209 13.90 -12.12 -12.54
CA VAL A 209 13.98 -13.52 -12.08
C VAL A 209 12.60 -14.17 -12.08
N ASP A 210 11.62 -13.49 -11.48
CA ASP A 210 10.29 -14.05 -11.25
C ASP A 210 9.18 -13.23 -11.94
N GLN A 211 9.50 -12.12 -12.61
CA GLN A 211 8.58 -11.15 -13.23
C GLN A 211 7.59 -10.51 -12.23
N THR A 212 8.01 -10.34 -10.97
CA THR A 212 7.21 -9.75 -9.90
C THR A 212 8.09 -9.12 -8.84
N PHE A 213 7.50 -8.24 -8.02
CA PHE A 213 8.14 -7.70 -6.84
C PHE A 213 8.11 -8.67 -5.64
N PRO A 214 9.14 -8.66 -4.76
CA PRO A 214 9.17 -9.48 -3.56
C PRO A 214 8.08 -9.14 -2.53
N GLU A 215 7.73 -7.86 -2.36
CA GLU A 215 6.58 -7.44 -1.56
C GLU A 215 5.31 -7.65 -2.40
N TYR A 216 4.69 -8.82 -2.23
CA TYR A 216 3.71 -9.35 -3.17
C TYR A 216 2.26 -9.07 -2.77
N ASN A 217 1.43 -8.78 -3.77
CA ASN A 217 -0.02 -8.58 -3.67
C ASN A 217 -0.47 -7.65 -2.53
N SER A 218 0.33 -6.65 -2.17
CA SER A 218 0.03 -5.74 -1.07
C SER A 218 -0.87 -4.60 -1.56
N PRO A 219 -2.14 -4.48 -1.11
CA PRO A 219 -3.08 -3.50 -1.69
C PRO A 219 -2.60 -2.04 -1.58
N THR A 220 -1.92 -1.70 -0.49
CA THR A 220 -1.28 -0.38 -0.31
C THR A 220 -0.02 -0.27 -1.17
N TYR A 221 0.94 -1.19 -1.03
CA TYR A 221 2.27 -1.02 -1.63
C TYR A 221 2.34 -1.29 -3.13
N TYR A 222 1.42 -2.05 -3.73
CA TYR A 222 1.26 -2.05 -5.18
C TYR A 222 0.93 -0.65 -5.70
N GLY A 223 0.08 0.10 -4.99
CA GLY A 223 -0.19 1.49 -5.32
C GLY A 223 1.04 2.41 -5.19
N VAL A 224 1.91 2.16 -4.21
CA VAL A 224 3.17 2.92 -4.08
C VAL A 224 4.17 2.54 -5.18
N ASN A 225 4.24 1.26 -5.57
CA ASN A 225 5.08 0.82 -6.69
C ASN A 225 4.62 1.49 -8.00
N LEU A 226 3.31 1.51 -8.26
CA LEU A 226 2.75 2.22 -9.42
C LEU A 226 3.07 3.72 -9.39
N PHE A 227 3.05 4.36 -8.22
CA PHE A 227 3.49 5.75 -8.08
C PHE A 227 4.96 5.92 -8.46
N ALA A 228 5.86 5.12 -7.90
CA ALA A 228 7.28 5.21 -8.20
C ALA A 228 7.61 4.93 -9.67
N LEU A 229 6.93 3.97 -10.29
CA LEU A 229 7.10 3.63 -11.71
C LEU A 229 6.52 4.71 -12.63
N ALA A 230 5.40 5.34 -12.25
CA ALA A 230 4.87 6.51 -12.96
C ALA A 230 5.87 7.68 -12.94
N LEU A 231 6.63 7.86 -11.84
CA LEU A 231 7.71 8.84 -11.78
C LEU A 231 8.83 8.52 -12.78
N TRP A 232 9.26 7.25 -12.84
CA TRP A 232 10.29 6.80 -13.79
C TRP A 232 9.85 7.07 -15.23
N ARG A 233 8.61 6.70 -15.56
CA ARG A 233 8.01 6.90 -16.89
C ARG A 233 7.92 8.38 -17.27
N SER A 234 7.54 9.25 -16.33
CA SER A 234 7.12 10.61 -16.64
C SER A 234 8.21 11.66 -16.49
N TYR A 235 9.15 11.48 -15.55
CA TYR A 235 10.12 12.52 -15.19
C TYR A 235 11.59 12.08 -15.28
N SER A 236 11.89 10.80 -15.52
CA SER A 236 13.29 10.38 -15.65
C SER A 236 13.83 10.64 -17.06
N ALA A 237 14.99 11.32 -17.15
CA ALA A 237 15.71 11.45 -18.41
C ALA A 237 16.42 10.14 -18.81
N SER A 238 16.61 9.20 -17.88
CA SER A 238 17.27 7.92 -18.14
C SER A 238 16.46 7.06 -19.11
N PRO A 239 17.03 6.63 -20.25
CA PRO A 239 16.41 5.61 -21.08
C PRO A 239 16.26 4.27 -20.34
N VAL A 240 17.18 3.95 -19.42
CA VAL A 240 17.16 2.70 -18.65
C VAL A 240 15.96 2.69 -17.71
N LEU A 241 15.81 3.70 -16.83
CA LEU A 241 14.68 3.75 -15.89
C LEU A 241 13.35 3.81 -16.65
N ARG A 242 13.23 4.57 -17.74
CA ARG A 242 11.98 4.62 -18.51
C ARG A 242 11.59 3.24 -19.05
N ARG A 243 12.51 2.57 -19.75
CA ARG A 243 12.24 1.26 -20.35
C ARG A 243 11.93 0.19 -19.30
N THR A 244 12.76 0.06 -18.25
CA THR A 244 12.55 -0.96 -17.22
C THR A 244 11.34 -0.64 -16.35
N GLY A 245 11.08 0.65 -16.10
CA GLY A 245 9.89 1.13 -15.41
C GLY A 245 8.60 0.77 -16.13
N GLU A 246 8.53 0.97 -17.45
CA GLU A 246 7.36 0.59 -18.26
C GLU A 246 7.07 -0.91 -18.19
N GLU A 247 8.09 -1.75 -18.25
CA GLU A 247 7.94 -3.21 -18.16
C GLU A 247 7.45 -3.66 -16.78
N MET A 248 8.06 -3.12 -15.72
CA MET A 248 7.66 -3.41 -14.34
C MET A 248 6.25 -2.86 -14.01
N GLU A 249 5.88 -1.70 -14.55
CA GLU A 249 4.54 -1.11 -14.37
C GLU A 249 3.48 -2.02 -15.00
N ALA A 250 3.72 -2.48 -16.23
CA ALA A 250 2.83 -3.41 -16.92
C ALA A 250 2.72 -4.76 -16.19
N GLY A 251 3.83 -5.28 -15.66
CA GLY A 251 3.83 -6.50 -14.84
C GLY A 251 3.04 -6.37 -13.55
N CYS A 252 3.23 -5.26 -12.82
CA CYS A 252 2.48 -4.97 -11.61
C CYS A 252 0.96 -4.90 -11.89
N TRP A 253 0.55 -4.23 -12.98
CA TRP A 253 -0.85 -4.20 -13.41
C TRP A 253 -1.40 -5.59 -13.74
N ARG A 254 -0.60 -6.46 -14.37
CA ARG A 254 -1.01 -7.84 -14.66
C ARG A 254 -1.19 -8.66 -13.39
N ASP A 255 -0.35 -8.50 -12.39
CA ASP A 255 -0.55 -9.16 -11.10
C ASP A 255 -1.79 -8.63 -10.37
N VAL A 256 -2.04 -7.31 -10.40
CA VAL A 256 -3.33 -6.75 -9.95
C VAL A 256 -4.51 -7.42 -10.66
N ALA A 257 -4.47 -7.52 -12.00
CA ALA A 257 -5.54 -8.13 -12.80
C ALA A 257 -5.81 -9.60 -12.43
N ARG A 258 -4.73 -10.38 -12.21
CA ARG A 258 -4.82 -11.80 -11.84
C ARG A 258 -5.63 -11.98 -10.56
N PHE A 259 -5.37 -11.17 -9.55
CA PHE A 259 -5.96 -11.30 -8.22
C PHE A 259 -7.22 -10.43 -8.00
N TYR A 260 -7.54 -9.50 -8.90
CA TYR A 260 -8.68 -8.60 -8.72
C TYR A 260 -10.04 -9.22 -9.09
N HIS A 261 -11.03 -9.06 -8.20
CA HIS A 261 -12.41 -9.45 -8.46
C HIS A 261 -13.31 -8.22 -8.55
N ALA A 262 -13.52 -7.69 -9.76
CA ALA A 262 -14.33 -6.49 -10.00
C ALA A 262 -15.76 -6.57 -9.42
N GLY A 263 -16.38 -7.76 -9.39
CA GLY A 263 -17.72 -7.93 -8.81
C GLY A 263 -17.77 -7.79 -7.28
N LEU A 264 -16.66 -8.10 -6.58
CA LEU A 264 -16.54 -7.94 -5.13
C LEU A 264 -15.83 -6.64 -4.78
N ARG A 265 -15.30 -5.93 -5.80
CA ARG A 265 -14.47 -4.74 -5.66
C ARG A 265 -13.34 -4.98 -4.63
N ASN A 266 -12.63 -6.09 -4.79
CA ASN A 266 -11.55 -6.47 -3.87
C ASN A 266 -10.43 -7.26 -4.58
N LEU A 267 -9.20 -7.14 -4.08
CA LEU A 267 -8.14 -8.09 -4.39
C LEU A 267 -8.36 -9.39 -3.60
N CYS A 268 -8.15 -10.53 -4.25
CA CYS A 268 -7.97 -11.81 -3.57
C CYS A 268 -6.59 -11.83 -2.91
N GLY A 269 -6.48 -12.39 -1.70
CA GLY A 269 -5.18 -12.64 -1.09
C GLY A 269 -4.37 -13.71 -1.85
N PRO A 270 -3.21 -14.13 -1.32
CA PRO A 270 -2.63 -13.74 -0.02
C PRO A 270 -2.12 -12.30 -0.03
N PHE A 271 -1.83 -11.73 1.14
CA PHE A 271 -1.29 -10.37 1.23
C PHE A 271 0.00 -10.34 2.02
N ASP A 272 1.11 -9.89 1.39
CA ASP A 272 2.33 -9.63 2.16
C ASP A 272 2.13 -8.54 3.19
N ARG A 273 1.41 -7.50 2.80
CA ARG A 273 1.02 -6.38 3.65
C ARG A 273 -0.38 -5.89 3.28
N SER A 274 -1.32 -6.00 4.22
CA SER A 274 -2.60 -5.32 4.14
C SER A 274 -3.03 -4.75 5.49
N TYR A 275 -3.59 -3.54 5.44
CA TYR A 275 -4.14 -2.81 6.59
C TYR A 275 -5.65 -3.07 6.78
N GLY A 276 -6.30 -3.66 5.77
CA GLY A 276 -7.70 -4.06 5.82
C GLY A 276 -7.97 -5.25 4.91
N MET A 277 -9.19 -5.78 4.94
CA MET A 277 -9.59 -6.93 4.12
C MET A 277 -10.59 -6.56 3.04
N ASP A 278 -11.44 -5.57 3.28
CA ASP A 278 -12.49 -5.12 2.36
C ASP A 278 -12.15 -3.72 1.83
N MET A 279 -11.63 -3.64 0.60
CA MET A 279 -11.24 -2.40 -0.07
C MET A 279 -12.43 -1.45 -0.33
N THR A 280 -13.67 -1.86 -0.07
CA THR A 280 -14.84 -0.97 -0.04
C THR A 280 -15.07 -0.32 1.34
N ARG A 281 -14.22 -0.63 2.33
CA ARG A 281 -14.29 -0.13 3.71
C ARG A 281 -12.98 0.46 4.24
N TYR A 282 -11.86 0.33 3.52
CA TYR A 282 -10.61 1.00 3.85
C TYR A 282 -9.92 1.51 2.58
N ALA A 283 -9.12 2.57 2.70
CA ALA A 283 -8.37 3.09 1.58
C ALA A 283 -7.11 2.24 1.32
N ALA A 284 -7.14 1.47 0.24
CA ALA A 284 -5.96 0.86 -0.35
C ALA A 284 -5.48 1.71 -1.52
N ILE A 285 -4.18 2.01 -1.61
CA ILE A 285 -3.65 2.90 -2.66
C ILE A 285 -3.94 2.36 -4.06
N VAL A 286 -3.83 1.04 -4.29
CA VAL A 286 -4.18 0.43 -5.59
C VAL A 286 -5.64 0.70 -5.99
N GLY A 287 -6.54 0.89 -5.03
CA GLY A 287 -7.93 1.25 -5.29
C GLY A 287 -8.08 2.61 -5.95
N MET A 288 -7.23 3.59 -5.61
CA MET A 288 -7.19 4.89 -6.29
C MET A 288 -6.65 4.78 -7.72
N TRP A 289 -5.67 3.91 -7.97
CA TRP A 289 -5.18 3.64 -9.32
C TRP A 289 -6.27 3.01 -10.20
N ILE A 290 -7.03 2.07 -9.63
CA ILE A 290 -8.18 1.49 -10.33
C ILE A 290 -9.28 2.55 -10.52
N TRP A 291 -9.56 3.43 -9.55
CA TRP A 291 -10.46 4.58 -9.73
C TRP A 291 -10.03 5.45 -10.90
N ALA A 292 -8.79 5.90 -10.93
CA ALA A 292 -8.28 6.71 -12.04
C ALA A 292 -8.44 6.01 -13.41
N SER A 293 -8.55 4.67 -13.43
CA SER A 293 -8.68 3.88 -14.66
C SER A 293 -10.12 3.57 -15.08
N VAL A 294 -11.03 3.31 -14.13
CA VAL A 294 -12.40 2.83 -14.42
C VAL A 294 -13.53 3.62 -13.74
N GLY A 295 -13.19 4.67 -12.99
CA GLY A 295 -14.12 5.55 -12.28
C GLY A 295 -14.52 5.09 -10.88
N GLU A 296 -15.03 6.04 -10.07
CA GLU A 296 -15.41 5.87 -8.66
C GLU A 296 -16.37 4.69 -8.44
N GLU A 297 -17.39 4.57 -9.30
CA GLU A 297 -18.46 3.58 -9.14
C GLU A 297 -17.96 2.12 -9.23
N ARG A 298 -16.88 1.89 -9.99
CA ARG A 298 -16.32 0.54 -10.23
C ARG A 298 -15.10 0.23 -9.36
N ALA A 299 -14.37 1.25 -8.93
CA ALA A 299 -13.10 1.08 -8.22
C ALA A 299 -13.25 0.37 -6.87
N PRO A 300 -12.30 -0.41 -6.39
CA PRO A 300 -12.32 -0.95 -5.03
C PRO A 300 -11.90 0.13 -4.03
N PHE A 301 -12.81 1.06 -3.76
CA PHE A 301 -12.58 2.19 -2.87
C PHE A 301 -13.83 2.44 -2.01
N PRO A 302 -13.67 2.85 -0.73
CA PRO A 302 -14.79 3.14 0.15
C PRO A 302 -15.64 4.32 -0.33
N ASP A 303 -16.88 4.39 0.14
CA ASP A 303 -17.64 5.64 0.09
C ASP A 303 -16.96 6.65 1.01
N TRP A 304 -16.08 7.47 0.42
CA TRP A 304 -15.23 8.44 1.11
C TRP A 304 -16.03 9.54 1.84
N ARG A 305 -17.34 9.61 1.63
CA ARG A 305 -18.28 10.51 2.33
C ARG A 305 -18.68 9.96 3.71
N ARG A 306 -18.29 8.73 4.04
CA ARG A 306 -18.54 8.05 5.33
C ARG A 306 -17.22 7.77 6.03
N GLU A 307 -17.30 7.16 7.21
CA GLU A 307 -16.11 6.65 7.90
C GLU A 307 -15.58 5.40 7.19
N PHE A 308 -14.25 5.33 7.02
CA PHE A 308 -13.54 4.20 6.44
C PHE A 308 -12.16 4.05 7.12
N GLY A 309 -11.54 2.87 7.00
CA GLY A 309 -10.23 2.59 7.59
C GLY A 309 -9.06 3.12 6.76
N HIS A 310 -7.88 3.22 7.39
CA HIS A 310 -6.63 3.60 6.75
C HIS A 310 -6.68 4.91 5.94
N THR A 311 -7.36 5.93 6.49
CA THR A 311 -7.78 7.14 5.78
C THR A 311 -6.65 8.00 5.23
N ASN A 312 -5.48 7.97 5.87
CA ASN A 312 -4.29 8.72 5.48
C ASN A 312 -3.85 8.40 4.03
N ASP A 313 -4.02 7.16 3.57
CA ASP A 313 -3.69 6.78 2.20
C ASP A 313 -4.54 7.54 1.16
N PHE A 314 -5.76 7.97 1.48
CA PHE A 314 -6.58 8.76 0.54
C PHE A 314 -5.98 10.13 0.23
N CYS A 315 -5.06 10.62 1.07
CA CYS A 315 -4.33 11.86 0.80
C CYS A 315 -3.51 11.78 -0.49
N MET A 316 -3.11 10.58 -0.94
CA MET A 316 -2.40 10.39 -2.20
C MET A 316 -3.28 10.60 -3.44
N ALA A 317 -4.61 10.67 -3.32
CA ALA A 317 -5.53 10.73 -4.45
C ALA A 317 -5.18 11.82 -5.50
N PRO A 318 -4.88 13.08 -5.12
CA PRO A 318 -4.52 14.11 -6.10
C PRO A 318 -3.21 13.78 -6.82
N THR A 319 -2.25 13.19 -6.11
CA THR A 319 -0.96 12.81 -6.68
C THR A 319 -1.11 11.64 -7.65
N VAL A 320 -1.90 10.61 -7.29
CA VAL A 320 -2.21 9.47 -8.17
C VAL A 320 -2.89 9.95 -9.45
N ALA A 321 -3.90 10.81 -9.32
CA ALA A 321 -4.58 11.42 -10.46
C ALA A 321 -3.63 12.24 -11.35
N HIS A 322 -2.68 12.97 -10.75
CA HIS A 322 -1.71 13.80 -11.46
C HIS A 322 -0.74 13.00 -12.32
N VAL A 323 -0.08 11.99 -11.73
CA VAL A 323 0.93 11.19 -12.42
C VAL A 323 0.30 10.23 -13.44
N GLY A 324 -0.96 9.82 -13.20
CA GLY A 324 -1.81 9.10 -14.13
C GLY A 324 -1.46 7.61 -14.29
N ALA A 325 -2.50 6.79 -14.43
CA ALA A 325 -2.38 5.34 -14.65
C ALA A 325 -2.06 5.00 -16.12
N ARG A 326 -1.19 4.01 -16.35
CA ARG A 326 -0.98 3.40 -17.67
C ARG A 326 -1.33 1.91 -17.63
N VAL A 327 -2.63 1.62 -17.62
CA VAL A 327 -3.14 0.24 -17.59
C VAL A 327 -2.94 -0.43 -18.95
N PRO A 328 -2.31 -1.62 -19.02
CA PRO A 328 -2.24 -2.39 -20.27
C PRO A 328 -3.61 -2.80 -20.80
N ASP A 329 -3.76 -2.89 -22.13
CA ASP A 329 -5.02 -3.27 -22.79
C ASP A 329 -5.53 -4.65 -22.34
N ASP A 330 -4.63 -5.59 -22.02
CA ASP A 330 -4.97 -6.92 -21.51
C ASP A 330 -5.49 -6.90 -20.06
N VAL A 331 -5.21 -5.83 -19.31
CA VAL A 331 -5.61 -5.67 -17.89
C VAL A 331 -6.95 -4.97 -17.75
N LEU A 332 -7.22 -3.94 -18.57
CA LEU A 332 -8.42 -3.10 -18.42
C LEU A 332 -9.75 -3.89 -18.35
N PRO A 333 -9.99 -4.95 -19.16
CA PRO A 333 -11.21 -5.75 -19.06
C PRO A 333 -11.43 -6.39 -17.69
N HIS A 334 -10.35 -6.76 -16.98
CA HIS A 334 -10.43 -7.35 -15.64
C HIS A 334 -10.79 -6.33 -14.56
N LEU A 335 -10.44 -5.05 -14.76
CA LEU A 335 -10.81 -3.97 -13.87
C LEU A 335 -12.28 -3.56 -14.05
N LEU A 336 -12.79 -3.65 -15.29
CA LEU A 336 -14.16 -3.26 -15.63
C LEU A 336 -15.23 -4.27 -15.20
N ALA A 337 -14.91 -5.57 -15.25
CA ALA A 337 -15.84 -6.66 -14.94
C ALA A 337 -15.11 -7.95 -14.55
N PHE A 338 -15.79 -8.79 -13.75
CA PHE A 338 -15.28 -10.13 -13.47
C PHE A 338 -15.26 -10.98 -14.75
N ARG A 339 -14.11 -11.60 -15.06
CA ARG A 339 -13.87 -12.28 -16.34
C ARG A 339 -14.11 -13.79 -16.31
N GLY A 340 -14.80 -14.26 -15.28
CA GLY A 340 -15.07 -15.68 -15.07
C GLY A 340 -14.12 -16.33 -14.07
N GLU A 341 -14.50 -17.55 -13.70
CA GLU A 341 -13.79 -18.34 -12.71
C GLU A 341 -12.35 -18.63 -13.13
N ARG A 342 -11.40 -18.56 -12.19
CA ARG A 342 -10.00 -18.86 -12.47
C ARG A 342 -9.23 -19.35 -11.25
N GLN A 343 -8.34 -20.30 -11.51
CA GLN A 343 -7.26 -20.70 -10.60
C GLN A 343 -6.00 -19.93 -11.00
N VAL A 344 -5.30 -19.39 -10.00
CA VAL A 344 -4.05 -18.66 -10.14
C VAL A 344 -2.98 -19.37 -9.32
N GLU A 345 -1.80 -19.53 -9.91
CA GLU A 345 -0.57 -19.89 -9.21
C GLU A 345 0.53 -18.96 -9.71
N ARG A 346 1.22 -18.30 -8.79
CA ARG A 346 2.26 -17.31 -9.06
C ARG A 346 3.48 -17.59 -8.19
N VAL A 347 4.61 -17.88 -8.83
CA VAL A 347 5.91 -17.90 -8.14
C VAL A 347 6.29 -16.44 -7.83
N ILE A 348 6.46 -16.13 -6.55
CA ILE A 348 6.88 -14.81 -6.05
C ILE A 348 8.41 -14.73 -6.00
N ALA A 349 9.02 -15.80 -5.49
CA ALA A 349 10.46 -15.96 -5.38
C ALA A 349 10.83 -17.42 -5.63
N THR A 350 11.95 -17.66 -6.31
CA THR A 350 12.52 -19.00 -6.50
C THR A 350 13.38 -19.46 -5.33
N ASP A 351 14.06 -18.55 -4.63
CA ASP A 351 14.91 -18.85 -3.46
C ASP A 351 14.89 -17.71 -2.40
N PRO A 352 14.39 -17.96 -1.18
CA PRO A 352 13.60 -19.13 -0.80
C PRO A 352 12.31 -19.17 -1.64
N ARG A 353 11.85 -20.38 -1.96
CA ARG A 353 10.65 -20.55 -2.79
C ARG A 353 9.43 -19.95 -2.09
N ARG A 354 8.74 -19.04 -2.77
CA ARG A 354 7.47 -18.44 -2.36
C ARG A 354 6.46 -18.52 -3.50
N VAL A 355 5.25 -18.97 -3.22
CA VAL A 355 4.19 -19.16 -4.22
C VAL A 355 2.86 -18.63 -3.69
N ALA A 356 2.27 -17.65 -4.37
CA ALA A 356 0.88 -17.27 -4.16
C ALA A 356 -0.04 -18.15 -5.00
N THR A 357 -1.11 -18.63 -4.39
CA THR A 357 -2.22 -19.33 -5.06
C THR A 357 -3.51 -18.62 -4.76
N ALA A 358 -4.42 -18.59 -5.74
CA ALA A 358 -5.75 -18.07 -5.53
C ALA A 358 -6.77 -18.78 -6.41
N TRP A 359 -7.98 -18.90 -5.90
CA TRP A 359 -9.14 -19.30 -6.66
C TRP A 359 -10.18 -18.19 -6.59
N LEU A 360 -10.69 -17.78 -7.75
CA LEU A 360 -11.69 -16.74 -7.87
C LEU A 360 -12.89 -17.31 -8.62
N SER A 361 -14.05 -17.38 -7.96
CA SER A 361 -15.36 -17.67 -8.54
C SER A 361 -16.25 -16.43 -8.49
N GLU A 362 -17.45 -16.48 -9.08
CA GLU A 362 -18.38 -15.35 -9.16
C GLU A 362 -18.73 -14.70 -7.80
N ARG A 363 -18.76 -15.51 -6.73
CA ARG A 363 -19.26 -15.09 -5.41
C ARG A 363 -18.28 -15.33 -4.27
N LEU A 364 -17.16 -15.98 -4.54
CA LEU A 364 -16.19 -16.38 -3.53
C LEU A 364 -14.79 -16.38 -4.13
N ILE A 365 -13.88 -15.70 -3.46
CA ILE A 365 -12.46 -15.70 -3.76
C ILE A 365 -11.70 -16.21 -2.54
N ALA A 366 -10.66 -17.01 -2.75
CA ALA A 366 -9.82 -17.57 -1.71
C ALA A 366 -8.36 -17.50 -2.16
N GLY A 367 -7.49 -17.06 -1.26
CA GLY A 367 -6.10 -16.73 -1.58
C GLY A 367 -5.16 -17.20 -0.49
N ALA A 368 -4.01 -17.75 -0.88
CA ALA A 368 -3.05 -18.34 0.02
C ALA A 368 -1.59 -18.22 -0.44
N GLU A 369 -0.63 -18.16 0.50
CA GLU A 369 0.81 -18.16 0.23
C GLU A 369 1.50 -19.37 0.87
N ASP A 370 2.28 -20.09 0.08
CA ASP A 370 3.33 -20.99 0.56
C ASP A 370 4.66 -20.23 0.51
N ALA A 371 5.21 -19.90 1.67
CA ALA A 371 6.44 -19.14 1.80
C ALA A 371 7.61 -20.00 2.30
N GLY A 372 7.45 -21.33 2.34
CA GLY A 372 8.42 -22.26 2.92
C GLY A 372 8.82 -21.91 4.36
N GLY A 373 7.91 -21.31 5.15
CA GLY A 373 8.18 -20.84 6.50
C GLY A 373 9.10 -19.62 6.63
N SER A 374 9.43 -18.96 5.52
CA SER A 374 10.30 -17.77 5.54
C SER A 374 9.63 -16.51 6.11
N LYS A 375 8.29 -16.49 6.15
CA LYS A 375 7.50 -15.36 6.65
C LYS A 375 7.17 -15.51 8.13
N LYS A 376 7.48 -14.48 8.90
CA LYS A 376 7.16 -14.39 10.32
C LYS A 376 5.74 -13.85 10.52
N PRO A 377 5.07 -14.19 11.63
CA PRO A 377 3.85 -13.53 12.06
C PRO A 377 3.97 -12.00 12.03
N SER A 378 2.97 -11.35 11.45
CA SER A 378 2.83 -9.90 11.42
C SER A 378 1.35 -9.55 11.30
N TYR A 379 0.93 -8.46 11.91
CA TYR A 379 -0.46 -7.98 11.79
C TYR A 379 -0.84 -7.58 10.35
N GLN A 380 0.16 -7.39 9.48
CA GLN A 380 -0.02 -7.00 8.07
C GLN A 380 0.03 -8.19 7.12
N TYR A 381 0.64 -9.30 7.53
CA TYR A 381 0.84 -10.48 6.69
C TYR A 381 -0.36 -11.41 6.83
N HIS A 382 -1.04 -11.68 5.70
CA HIS A 382 -2.24 -12.51 5.66
C HIS A 382 -2.03 -13.67 4.69
N PRO A 383 -1.47 -14.81 5.16
CA PRO A 383 -1.08 -15.94 4.31
C PRO A 383 -2.25 -16.77 3.82
N ALA A 384 -3.44 -16.65 4.41
CA ALA A 384 -4.65 -17.35 3.98
C ALA A 384 -5.88 -16.44 4.22
N THR A 385 -6.65 -16.22 3.16
CA THR A 385 -7.78 -15.28 3.15
C THR A 385 -8.91 -15.79 2.27
N ALA A 386 -10.14 -15.37 2.56
CA ALA A 386 -11.24 -15.49 1.62
C ALA A 386 -12.19 -14.30 1.73
N HIS A 387 -12.87 -13.98 0.62
CA HIS A 387 -13.93 -12.98 0.55
C HIS A 387 -15.11 -13.54 -0.23
N TRP A 388 -16.32 -13.22 0.19
CA TRP A 388 -17.52 -13.70 -0.49
C TRP A 388 -18.64 -12.67 -0.48
N ARG A 389 -19.62 -12.86 -1.36
CA ARG A 389 -20.82 -12.04 -1.41
C ARG A 389 -21.84 -12.54 -0.38
N CYS A 390 -22.16 -11.73 0.61
CA CYS A 390 -23.26 -11.98 1.54
C CYS A 390 -24.63 -11.81 0.85
N PRO A 391 -25.73 -12.35 1.43
CA PRO A 391 -27.08 -12.27 0.84
C PRO A 391 -27.58 -10.83 0.62
N ASP A 392 -27.13 -9.87 1.44
CA ASP A 392 -27.45 -8.45 1.31
C ASP A 392 -26.59 -7.72 0.25
N GLY A 393 -25.71 -8.44 -0.43
CA GLY A 393 -24.81 -7.92 -1.47
C GLY A 393 -23.48 -7.38 -0.96
N SER A 394 -23.31 -7.25 0.36
CA SER A 394 -22.05 -6.82 0.97
C SER A 394 -20.97 -7.91 0.89
N VAL A 395 -19.74 -7.57 1.31
CA VAL A 395 -18.60 -8.48 1.31
C VAL A 395 -18.37 -9.02 2.72
N GLY A 396 -18.46 -10.34 2.87
CA GLY A 396 -17.92 -11.06 4.02
C GLY A 396 -16.46 -11.40 3.76
N TRP A 397 -15.65 -11.49 4.82
CA TRP A 397 -14.25 -11.90 4.70
C TRP A 397 -13.79 -12.75 5.88
N LEU A 398 -12.78 -13.57 5.61
CA LEU A 398 -12.02 -14.29 6.62
C LEU A 398 -10.52 -14.14 6.37
N ARG A 399 -9.74 -14.08 7.44
CA ARG A 399 -8.26 -14.12 7.38
C ARG A 399 -7.70 -14.99 8.50
N LEU A 400 -6.58 -15.62 8.23
CA LEU A 400 -5.78 -16.31 9.24
C LEU A 400 -4.83 -15.31 9.93
N THR A 401 -4.87 -15.27 11.27
CA THR A 401 -3.78 -14.78 12.11
C THR A 401 -3.11 -15.98 12.80
N HIS A 402 -1.81 -15.88 13.04
CA HIS A 402 -1.00 -17.02 13.46
C HIS A 402 0.17 -16.57 14.35
N SER A 403 0.57 -17.40 15.33
CA SER A 403 1.71 -17.10 16.21
C SER A 403 3.03 -17.75 15.78
N VAL A 404 2.99 -18.66 14.80
CA VAL A 404 4.13 -19.39 14.24
C VAL A 404 4.13 -19.29 12.72
N PRO A 405 5.26 -19.47 12.02
CA PRO A 405 5.27 -19.50 10.56
C PRO A 405 4.30 -20.55 9.99
N VAL A 406 3.51 -20.13 9.00
CA VAL A 406 2.53 -20.97 8.31
C VAL A 406 2.69 -20.83 6.81
N ASP A 407 2.33 -21.89 6.11
CA ASP A 407 2.21 -21.93 4.67
C ASP A 407 0.78 -22.38 4.32
N ALA A 408 0.29 -21.93 3.16
CA ALA A 408 -1.06 -22.23 2.74
C ALA A 408 -1.18 -22.34 1.21
N ARG A 409 -2.20 -23.08 0.77
CA ARG A 409 -2.57 -23.24 -0.64
C ARG A 409 -4.08 -23.07 -0.83
N ALA A 410 -4.45 -22.35 -1.88
CA ALA A 410 -5.83 -22.16 -2.31
C ALA A 410 -6.08 -22.93 -3.61
N ASP A 411 -7.12 -23.77 -3.60
CA ASP A 411 -7.68 -24.44 -4.76
C ASP A 411 -9.20 -24.14 -4.85
N ALA A 412 -9.86 -24.65 -5.88
CA ALA A 412 -11.31 -24.46 -6.06
C ALA A 412 -12.11 -24.87 -4.81
N GLY A 413 -12.77 -23.90 -4.17
CA GLY A 413 -13.56 -24.09 -2.95
C GLY A 413 -12.76 -24.60 -1.75
N ARG A 414 -11.43 -24.44 -1.72
CA ARG A 414 -10.57 -25.08 -0.71
C ARG A 414 -9.40 -24.20 -0.28
N LEU A 415 -9.21 -24.05 1.02
CA LEU A 415 -7.99 -23.52 1.62
C LEU A 415 -7.33 -24.63 2.46
N GLU A 416 -6.07 -24.90 2.18
CA GLU A 416 -5.23 -25.79 2.96
C GLU A 416 -4.14 -24.97 3.64
N ILE A 417 -3.96 -25.15 4.96
CA ILE A 417 -3.01 -24.40 5.78
C ILE A 417 -2.21 -25.40 6.60
N TRP A 418 -0.91 -25.21 6.72
CA TRP A 418 -0.07 -26.03 7.58
C TRP A 418 1.03 -25.22 8.27
N SER A 419 1.46 -25.70 9.43
CA SER A 419 2.62 -25.11 10.11
C SER A 419 3.91 -25.47 9.37
N SER A 420 4.79 -24.48 9.20
CA SER A 420 6.06 -24.69 8.47
C SER A 420 7.06 -25.52 9.28
N SER A 421 6.95 -25.52 10.61
CA SER A 421 7.74 -26.36 11.53
C SER A 421 6.83 -27.28 12.36
N ALA A 422 7.39 -28.39 12.84
CA ALA A 422 6.71 -29.33 13.75
C ALA A 422 7.03 -29.07 15.24
N GLY A 423 7.83 -28.03 15.52
CA GLY A 423 8.51 -27.86 16.81
C GLY A 423 7.75 -27.01 17.82
N ASP A 424 6.96 -26.05 17.36
CA ASP A 424 6.43 -24.99 18.21
C ASP A 424 4.93 -25.18 18.47
N GLU A 425 4.53 -24.95 19.71
CA GLU A 425 3.12 -24.73 20.03
C GLU A 425 2.64 -23.47 19.29
N GLY A 426 1.53 -23.59 18.59
CA GLY A 426 1.01 -22.53 17.72
C GLY A 426 -0.45 -22.22 18.03
N GLU A 427 -0.78 -20.93 18.01
CA GLU A 427 -2.14 -20.43 17.99
C GLU A 427 -2.50 -20.01 16.56
N TYR A 428 -3.68 -20.45 16.12
CA TYR A 428 -4.24 -20.17 14.80
C TYR A 428 -5.61 -19.58 15.02
N ALA A 429 -5.83 -18.35 14.56
CA ALA A 429 -7.10 -17.68 14.72
C ALA A 429 -7.65 -17.26 13.37
N PHE A 430 -8.88 -17.69 13.08
CA PHE A 430 -9.62 -17.23 11.91
C PHE A 430 -10.47 -16.04 12.34
N GLN A 431 -10.06 -14.86 11.88
CA GLN A 431 -10.84 -13.64 12.04
C GLN A 431 -11.84 -13.55 10.89
N ILE A 432 -13.12 -13.42 11.23
CA ILE A 432 -14.23 -13.48 10.31
C ILE A 432 -15.09 -12.24 10.51
N PHE A 433 -15.33 -11.51 9.42
CA PHE A 433 -16.28 -10.42 9.40
C PHE A 433 -17.46 -10.77 8.50
N VAL A 434 -18.66 -10.56 9.04
CA VAL A 434 -19.91 -10.55 8.31
C VAL A 434 -20.76 -9.38 8.83
N PRO A 435 -21.59 -8.74 7.99
CA PRO A 435 -22.41 -7.61 8.43
C PRO A 435 -23.40 -7.95 9.55
N SER A 436 -23.84 -9.21 9.64
CA SER A 436 -24.76 -9.68 10.67
C SER A 436 -24.18 -10.92 11.37
N VAL A 437 -23.40 -10.66 12.41
CA VAL A 437 -22.73 -11.68 13.23
C VAL A 437 -23.72 -12.62 13.92
N SER A 438 -24.90 -12.13 14.32
CA SER A 438 -25.94 -12.94 14.98
C SER A 438 -26.51 -14.06 14.11
N ALA A 439 -26.32 -14.00 12.79
CA ALA A 439 -26.72 -15.06 11.86
C ALA A 439 -25.63 -16.13 11.67
N ALA A 440 -24.45 -15.95 12.25
CA ALA A 440 -23.37 -16.94 12.20
C ALA A 440 -23.61 -18.07 13.20
N GLN A 441 -23.32 -19.31 12.78
CA GLN A 441 -23.26 -20.48 13.65
C GLN A 441 -21.89 -21.11 13.48
N LEU A 442 -21.11 -21.18 14.57
CA LEU A 442 -19.72 -21.66 14.56
C LEU A 442 -19.58 -22.88 15.47
N SER A 443 -19.13 -23.99 14.92
CA SER A 443 -18.62 -25.15 15.66
C SER A 443 -17.16 -25.42 15.30
N HIS A 444 -16.58 -26.49 15.87
CA HIS A 444 -15.21 -26.91 15.60
C HIS A 444 -14.92 -27.20 14.14
N ASP A 445 -15.86 -27.86 13.46
CA ASP A 445 -15.69 -28.44 12.13
C ASP A 445 -16.67 -27.86 11.09
N TYR A 446 -17.54 -26.94 11.50
CA TYR A 446 -18.60 -26.39 10.66
C TYR A 446 -18.93 -24.93 11.02
N TRP A 447 -18.84 -24.04 10.03
CA TRP A 447 -19.30 -22.65 10.14
C TRP A 447 -20.40 -22.38 9.11
N SER A 448 -21.55 -21.92 9.58
CA SER A 448 -22.61 -21.37 8.75
C SER A 448 -22.59 -19.86 8.89
N LEU A 449 -22.15 -19.16 7.85
CA LEU A 449 -22.06 -17.72 7.77
C LEU A 449 -23.06 -17.19 6.73
N PRO A 450 -23.53 -15.94 6.82
CA PRO A 450 -24.32 -15.32 5.76
C PRO A 450 -23.59 -15.39 4.41
N GLY A 451 -24.08 -16.24 3.49
CA GLY A 451 -23.51 -16.39 2.15
C GLY A 451 -22.40 -17.44 2.01
N LEU A 452 -21.97 -18.09 3.10
CA LEU A 452 -20.84 -19.02 3.07
C LEU A 452 -21.01 -20.16 4.10
N ILE A 453 -20.82 -21.40 3.65
CA ILE A 453 -20.63 -22.55 4.52
C ILE A 453 -19.15 -22.93 4.49
N VAL A 454 -18.57 -23.15 5.67
CA VAL A 454 -17.20 -23.64 5.82
C VAL A 454 -17.20 -24.97 6.55
N ARG A 455 -16.59 -25.99 5.95
CA ARG A 455 -16.35 -27.29 6.62
C ARG A 455 -14.87 -27.46 6.88
N ILE A 456 -14.51 -27.86 8.08
CA ILE A 456 -13.12 -27.82 8.55
C ILE A 456 -12.69 -29.20 8.98
N ALA A 457 -11.56 -29.64 8.44
CA ALA A 457 -10.80 -30.74 8.99
C ALA A 457 -9.51 -30.15 9.58
N ALA A 458 -9.34 -30.28 10.90
CA ALA A 458 -8.18 -29.78 11.62
C ALA A 458 -7.68 -30.82 12.61
N ASP A 459 -6.36 -30.91 12.77
CA ASP A 459 -5.69 -31.69 13.82
C ASP A 459 -5.29 -30.83 15.03
N ALA A 460 -6.10 -29.81 15.34
CA ALA A 460 -5.89 -28.87 16.42
C ALA A 460 -7.04 -28.88 17.46
N GLU A 461 -6.70 -28.57 18.71
CA GLU A 461 -7.64 -28.42 19.82
C GLU A 461 -8.41 -27.10 19.72
N GLY A 462 -9.63 -27.07 20.25
CA GLY A 462 -10.52 -25.90 20.23
C GLY A 462 -11.90 -26.20 19.63
N PRO A 463 -12.63 -25.20 19.07
CA PRO A 463 -12.24 -23.81 18.99
C PRO A 463 -12.62 -23.04 20.25
N GLU A 464 -11.79 -22.09 20.66
CA GLU A 464 -12.24 -20.99 21.51
C GLU A 464 -12.88 -19.93 20.60
N LEU A 465 -14.09 -19.51 20.94
CA LEU A 465 -14.84 -18.51 20.19
C LEU A 465 -14.83 -17.17 20.94
N ALA A 466 -14.53 -16.10 20.22
CA ALA A 466 -14.63 -14.74 20.72
C ALA A 466 -15.28 -13.83 19.66
N GLU A 467 -15.81 -12.69 20.11
CA GLU A 467 -16.25 -11.61 19.25
C GLU A 467 -15.64 -10.31 19.78
N ASN A 468 -15.02 -9.53 18.89
CA ASN A 468 -14.48 -8.22 19.24
C ASN A 468 -14.75 -7.24 18.09
N ASP A 469 -15.38 -6.10 18.40
CA ASP A 469 -15.71 -5.05 17.44
C ASP A 469 -16.39 -5.56 16.14
N GLY A 470 -17.31 -6.52 16.29
CA GLY A 470 -18.03 -7.12 15.16
C GLY A 470 -17.20 -8.08 14.29
N ILE A 471 -16.01 -8.45 14.75
CA ILE A 471 -15.17 -9.51 14.16
C ILE A 471 -15.30 -10.75 15.03
N LEU A 472 -15.75 -11.84 14.43
CA LEU A 472 -15.73 -13.17 15.02
C LEU A 472 -14.32 -13.74 14.98
N GLU A 473 -13.91 -14.41 16.05
CA GLU A 473 -12.60 -15.05 16.12
C GLU A 473 -12.75 -16.51 16.54
N VAL A 474 -12.27 -17.42 15.67
CA VAL A 474 -12.26 -18.87 15.91
C VAL A 474 -10.82 -19.31 16.12
N ARG A 475 -10.46 -19.57 17.37
CA ARG A 475 -9.08 -19.90 17.78
C ARG A 475 -8.89 -21.40 17.96
N TYR A 476 -7.85 -21.93 17.35
CA TYR A 476 -7.37 -23.29 17.54
C TYR A 476 -5.97 -23.25 18.13
N ARG A 477 -5.69 -24.20 19.03
CA ARG A 477 -4.36 -24.42 19.57
C ARG A 477 -3.85 -25.77 19.13
N HIS A 478 -2.60 -25.83 18.73
CA HIS A 478 -1.98 -27.07 18.31
C HIS A 478 -0.80 -27.39 19.23
N PRO A 479 -0.76 -28.59 19.86
CA PRO A 479 0.30 -28.96 20.78
C PRO A 479 1.66 -29.10 20.06
N ALA A 480 2.75 -28.87 20.79
CA ALA A 480 4.10 -29.03 20.26
C ALA A 480 4.37 -30.46 19.76
N GLY A 481 5.27 -30.60 18.77
CA GLY A 481 5.78 -31.90 18.30
C GLY A 481 5.04 -32.54 17.12
N ARG A 482 3.99 -31.89 16.58
CA ARG A 482 3.36 -32.25 15.29
C ARG A 482 3.16 -31.01 14.43
N ARG A 483 3.01 -31.18 13.11
CA ARG A 483 2.61 -30.08 12.24
C ARG A 483 1.10 -29.90 12.33
N ALA A 484 0.65 -28.67 12.53
CA ALA A 484 -0.76 -28.36 12.41
C ALA A 484 -1.16 -28.38 10.92
N ARG A 485 -2.37 -28.86 10.64
CA ARG A 485 -2.97 -28.86 9.31
C ARG A 485 -4.46 -28.53 9.41
N PHE A 486 -4.88 -27.54 8.63
CA PHE A 486 -6.27 -27.16 8.46
C PHE A 486 -6.66 -27.32 7.00
N VAL A 487 -7.82 -27.92 6.75
CA VAL A 487 -8.45 -27.95 5.42
C VAL A 487 -9.84 -27.36 5.57
N LEU A 488 -10.02 -26.17 5.01
CA LEU A 488 -11.30 -25.47 4.93
C LEU A 488 -11.90 -25.72 3.55
N ARG A 489 -13.09 -26.31 3.50
CA ARG A 489 -13.92 -26.37 2.29
C ARG A 489 -14.91 -25.23 2.34
N LEU A 490 -14.87 -24.38 1.32
CA LEU A 490 -15.61 -23.12 1.23
C LEU A 490 -16.72 -23.27 0.18
N GLU A 491 -17.97 -23.19 0.61
CA GLU A 491 -19.15 -23.35 -0.24
C GLU A 491 -19.99 -22.07 -0.18
N ALA A 492 -19.92 -21.25 -1.23
CA ALA A 492 -20.77 -20.06 -1.32
C ALA A 492 -22.23 -20.47 -1.54
N SER A 493 -23.16 -19.89 -0.77
CA SER A 493 -24.58 -20.15 -0.97
C SER A 493 -25.14 -19.34 -2.14
N ALA A 494 -26.20 -19.87 -2.76
CA ALA A 494 -26.99 -19.16 -3.76
C ALA A 494 -27.65 -17.90 -3.18
#